data_AF-A0A7Y5A3K1-F1
#
_entry.id   AF-A0A7Y5A3K1-F1
#
_cell.length_a   1.000
_cell.length_b   1.000
_cell.length_c   1.000
_cell.angle_alpha   90.00
_cell.angle_beta   90.00
_cell.angle_gamma   90.00
#
_symmetry.space_group_name_H-M   'P 1'
#
loop_
_entity.id
_entity.type
_entity.pdbx_description
1 polymer ?
#
loop_
_entity_poly.entity_id
_entity_poly.type
_entity_poly.pdbx_seq_one_letter_code
_entity_poly.pdbx_strand_id
1 'polypeptide(L)'
;MIRPKKHLGQHFLTDQNIANKIVDQLSADADAVIEVGAGTGMLTKFLIPRHSKRFWVVEIDRESIAYLQQHYPQLEDHLIEGDFLRTDLSTFASNKLAVIGNFPYNIGSQILFHILDHKNIVSEVVFMIQKEVAERIAAPPGNKTYGILSVLLQAYYD
;
A
#
# COMPACT_ATOMS: atom_id res chain seq x y z
N MET A 1 -8.39 -20.67 -7.48
CA MET A 1 -7.07 -20.05 -7.26
C MET A 1 -7.04 -18.76 -8.07
N ILE A 2 -6.88 -17.61 -7.39
CA ILE A 2 -6.82 -16.30 -8.05
C ILE A 2 -5.58 -16.26 -8.95
N ARG A 3 -5.72 -15.68 -10.14
CA ARG A 3 -4.61 -15.51 -11.08
C ARG A 3 -4.31 -14.02 -11.26
N PRO A 4 -3.03 -13.63 -11.35
CA PRO A 4 -2.67 -12.23 -11.57
C PRO A 4 -3.23 -11.73 -12.89
N LYS A 5 -3.91 -10.59 -12.84
CA LYS A 5 -4.50 -9.90 -13.99
C LYS A 5 -3.51 -8.88 -14.54
N LYS A 6 -3.01 -9.12 -15.75
CA LYS A 6 -2.04 -8.23 -16.42
C LYS A 6 -2.52 -6.78 -16.55
N HIS A 7 -3.80 -6.58 -16.84
CA HIS A 7 -4.37 -5.23 -17.01
C HIS A 7 -4.43 -4.44 -15.69
N LEU A 8 -4.43 -5.13 -14.53
CA LEU A 8 -4.33 -4.52 -13.21
C LEU A 8 -2.87 -4.41 -12.71
N GLY A 9 -1.89 -4.84 -13.51
CA GLY A 9 -0.48 -4.82 -13.09
C GLY A 9 -0.17 -5.70 -11.88
N GLN A 10 -1.00 -6.73 -11.60
CA GLN A 10 -0.87 -7.58 -10.42
C GLN A 10 0.37 -8.48 -10.49
N HIS A 11 1.17 -8.45 -9.43
CA HIS A 11 2.27 -9.37 -9.17
C HIS A 11 2.19 -9.83 -7.73
N PHE A 12 1.71 -11.05 -7.48
CA PHE A 12 1.53 -11.53 -6.12
C PHE A 12 2.86 -11.87 -5.45
N LEU A 13 3.07 -11.31 -4.26
CA LEU A 13 4.16 -11.69 -3.36
C LEU A 13 3.86 -13.08 -2.80
N THR A 14 4.78 -14.02 -2.97
CA THR A 14 4.63 -15.42 -2.49
C THR A 14 5.53 -15.74 -1.30
N ASP A 15 6.58 -14.96 -1.07
CA ASP A 15 7.54 -15.21 0.01
C ASP A 15 7.04 -14.61 1.33
N GLN A 16 6.71 -15.49 2.27
CA GLN A 16 6.21 -15.12 3.59
C GLN A 16 7.25 -14.41 4.47
N ASN A 17 8.54 -14.74 4.32
CA ASN A 17 9.59 -14.08 5.09
C ASN A 17 9.76 -12.63 4.62
N ILE A 18 9.71 -12.40 3.30
CA ILE A 18 9.72 -11.06 2.73
C ILE A 18 8.47 -10.28 3.14
N ALA A 19 7.29 -10.90 3.05
CA ALA A 19 6.04 -10.28 3.50
C ALA A 19 6.09 -9.84 4.97
N ASN A 20 6.59 -10.71 5.86
CA ASN A 20 6.74 -10.36 7.27
C ASN A 20 7.75 -9.22 7.47
N LYS A 21 8.89 -9.23 6.75
CA LYS A 21 9.88 -8.13 6.82
C LYS A 21 9.32 -6.80 6.35
N ILE A 22 8.49 -6.79 5.30
CA ILE A 22 7.81 -5.58 4.81
C ILE A 22 6.89 -5.05 5.91
N VAL A 23 6.04 -5.90 6.48
CA VAL A 23 5.12 -5.51 7.57
C VAL A 23 5.89 -5.03 8.81
N ASP A 24 7.04 -5.63 9.12
CA ASP A 24 7.90 -5.20 10.23
C ASP A 24 8.58 -3.84 10.01
N GLN A 25 8.51 -3.25 8.80
CA GLN A 25 8.96 -1.87 8.58
C GLN A 25 7.96 -0.83 9.05
N LEU A 26 6.68 -1.18 9.23
CA LEU A 26 5.68 -0.23 9.73
C LEU A 26 5.97 0.17 11.17
N SER A 27 5.79 1.45 11.46
CA SER A 27 5.85 1.96 12.82
C SER A 27 4.63 1.49 13.64
N ALA A 28 4.81 1.43 14.95
CA ALA A 28 3.74 1.02 15.87
C ALA A 28 2.82 2.19 16.29
N ASP A 29 3.09 3.42 15.83
CA ASP A 29 2.44 4.64 16.33
C ASP A 29 1.40 5.24 15.38
N ALA A 30 1.13 4.59 14.25
CA ALA A 30 0.08 4.97 13.32
C ALA A 30 -1.31 4.84 13.96
N ASP A 31 -2.16 5.83 13.73
CA ASP A 31 -3.55 5.81 14.17
C ASP A 31 -4.37 4.81 13.36
N ALA A 32 -4.10 4.63 12.08
CA ALA A 32 -4.71 3.60 11.25
C ALA A 32 -3.71 3.12 10.17
N VAL A 33 -3.95 1.93 9.65
CA VAL A 33 -3.16 1.34 8.56
C VAL A 33 -4.09 0.99 7.41
N ILE A 34 -3.73 1.39 6.19
CA ILE A 34 -4.42 0.96 4.97
C ILE A 34 -3.49 0.10 4.12
N GLU A 35 -3.92 -1.11 3.78
CA GLU A 35 -3.29 -1.92 2.74
C GLU A 35 -3.89 -1.58 1.36
N VAL A 36 -3.02 -1.24 0.41
CA VAL A 36 -3.37 -1.00 -1.00
C VAL A 36 -3.19 -2.29 -1.79
N GLY A 37 -4.27 -2.83 -2.33
CA GLY A 37 -4.26 -3.98 -3.23
C GLY A 37 -3.75 -5.26 -2.55
N ALA A 38 -4.52 -5.78 -1.59
CA ALA A 38 -4.14 -6.97 -0.83
C ALA A 38 -3.96 -8.24 -1.68
N GLY A 39 -4.61 -8.33 -2.85
CA GLY A 39 -4.48 -9.46 -3.77
C GLY A 39 -4.92 -10.77 -3.11
N THR A 40 -3.96 -11.65 -2.81
CA THR A 40 -4.21 -12.92 -2.10
C THR A 40 -4.00 -12.81 -0.58
N GLY A 41 -3.89 -11.59 -0.05
CA GLY A 41 -3.75 -11.31 1.38
C GLY A 41 -2.38 -11.67 1.99
N MET A 42 -1.30 -11.58 1.21
CA MET A 42 0.03 -11.96 1.68
C MET A 42 0.53 -11.05 2.81
N LEU A 43 0.38 -9.72 2.67
CA LEU A 43 0.71 -8.78 3.76
C LEU A 43 -0.41 -8.77 4.80
N THR A 44 -1.67 -8.80 4.34
CA THR A 44 -2.88 -8.89 5.19
C THR A 44 -2.76 -9.91 6.32
N LYS A 45 -2.25 -11.11 6.03
CA LYS A 45 -2.02 -12.18 7.01
C LYS A 45 -1.18 -11.73 8.21
N PHE A 46 -0.16 -10.89 7.97
CA PHE A 46 0.75 -10.40 8.98
C PHE A 46 0.29 -9.07 9.60
N LEU A 47 -0.51 -8.28 8.87
CA LEU A 47 -1.05 -7.00 9.34
C LEU A 47 -2.18 -7.16 10.36
N ILE A 48 -3.09 -8.10 10.13
CA ILE A 48 -4.23 -8.36 11.02
C ILE A 48 -3.82 -8.53 12.49
N PRO A 49 -2.88 -9.43 12.87
CA PRO A 49 -2.51 -9.60 14.27
C PRO A 49 -1.83 -8.37 14.90
N ARG A 50 -1.27 -7.46 14.08
CA ARG A 50 -0.55 -6.26 14.55
C ARG A 50 -1.46 -5.03 14.68
N HIS A 51 -2.45 -4.88 13.80
CA HIS A 51 -3.25 -3.65 13.66
C HIS A 51 -4.78 -3.87 13.61
N SER A 52 -5.26 -5.07 13.97
CA SER A 52 -6.67 -5.54 13.82
C SER A 52 -7.80 -4.52 14.01
N LYS A 53 -7.70 -3.57 14.96
CA LYS A 53 -8.80 -2.62 15.26
C LYS A 53 -8.86 -1.41 14.34
N ARG A 54 -7.80 -1.13 13.57
CA ARG A 54 -7.67 0.09 12.75
C ARG A 54 -6.92 -0.20 11.46
N PHE A 55 -7.17 -1.38 10.91
CA PHE A 55 -6.54 -1.86 9.69
C PHE A 55 -7.60 -2.02 8.61
N TRP A 56 -7.38 -1.35 7.48
CA TRP A 56 -8.28 -1.33 6.33
C TRP A 56 -7.58 -1.91 5.10
N VAL A 57 -8.36 -2.52 4.22
CA VAL A 57 -7.89 -3.03 2.93
C VAL A 57 -8.70 -2.38 1.83
N VAL A 58 -8.02 -1.82 0.83
CA VAL A 58 -8.66 -1.35 -0.41
C VAL A 58 -8.24 -2.26 -1.55
N GLU A 59 -9.19 -2.93 -2.18
CA GLU A 59 -8.95 -3.85 -3.29
C GLU A 59 -9.94 -3.57 -4.44
N ILE A 60 -9.42 -3.57 -5.67
CA ILE A 60 -10.21 -3.30 -6.89
C ILE A 60 -10.65 -4.60 -7.58
N ASP A 61 -9.90 -5.69 -7.38
CA ASP A 61 -10.16 -6.98 -8.00
C ASP A 61 -11.21 -7.78 -7.23
N ARG A 62 -12.40 -7.93 -7.83
CA ARG A 62 -13.53 -8.69 -7.27
C ARG A 62 -13.21 -10.13 -6.89
N GLU A 63 -12.32 -10.80 -7.63
CA GLU A 63 -11.91 -12.17 -7.27
C GLU A 63 -11.07 -12.19 -6.00
N SER A 64 -10.21 -11.17 -5.83
CA SER A 64 -9.43 -10.96 -4.61
C SER A 64 -10.33 -10.59 -3.43
N ILE A 65 -11.32 -9.72 -3.63
CA ILE A 65 -12.31 -9.38 -2.59
C ILE A 65 -13.04 -10.63 -2.10
N ALA A 66 -13.60 -11.43 -3.00
CA ALA A 66 -14.31 -12.67 -2.63
C ALA A 66 -13.39 -13.64 -1.86
N TYR A 67 -12.13 -13.74 -2.28
CA TYR A 67 -11.14 -14.56 -1.56
C TYR A 67 -10.83 -14.01 -0.17
N LEU A 68 -10.63 -12.69 -0.04
CA LEU A 68 -10.33 -12.04 1.22
C LEU A 68 -11.48 -12.18 2.22
N GLN A 69 -12.73 -12.01 1.77
CA GLN A 69 -13.93 -12.24 2.58
C GLN A 69 -14.00 -13.68 3.10
N GLN A 70 -13.66 -14.66 2.27
CA GLN A 70 -13.68 -16.07 2.66
C GLN A 70 -12.55 -16.44 3.65
N HIS A 71 -11.36 -15.89 3.49
CA HIS A 71 -10.16 -16.32 4.24
C HIS A 71 -9.83 -15.41 5.44
N TYR A 72 -10.32 -14.18 5.44
CA TYR A 72 -10.09 -13.18 6.47
C TYR A 72 -11.42 -12.51 6.86
N PRO A 73 -12.41 -13.27 7.37
CA PRO A 73 -13.73 -12.73 7.73
C PRO A 73 -13.67 -11.58 8.74
N GLN A 74 -12.61 -11.49 9.56
CA GLN A 74 -12.35 -10.37 10.45
C GLN A 74 -12.12 -9.02 9.76
N LEU A 75 -11.97 -8.99 8.42
CA LEU A 75 -11.89 -7.76 7.64
C LEU A 75 -13.25 -7.24 7.20
N GLU A 76 -14.38 -7.86 7.56
CA GLU A 76 -15.70 -7.55 6.99
C GLU A 76 -15.99 -6.04 6.87
N ASP A 77 -15.98 -5.31 7.98
CA ASP A 77 -16.22 -3.85 7.99
C ASP A 77 -15.02 -3.03 7.49
N HIS A 78 -13.87 -3.68 7.28
CA HIS A 78 -12.59 -3.06 6.95
C HIS A 78 -12.09 -3.35 5.53
N LEU A 79 -12.83 -4.13 4.74
CA LEU A 79 -12.52 -4.48 3.36
C LEU A 79 -13.35 -3.65 2.40
N ILE A 80 -12.68 -2.75 1.69
CA ILE A 80 -13.30 -1.84 0.73
C ILE A 80 -13.08 -2.37 -0.68
N GLU A 81 -14.17 -2.73 -1.36
CA GLU A 81 -14.17 -2.91 -2.81
C GLU A 81 -14.12 -1.54 -3.49
N GLY A 82 -12.97 -1.18 -4.06
CA GLY A 82 -12.80 0.14 -4.64
C GLY A 82 -11.43 0.41 -5.27
N ASP A 83 -11.37 1.49 -6.03
CA ASP A 83 -10.13 2.05 -6.58
C ASP A 83 -9.46 2.94 -5.54
N PHE A 84 -8.27 2.57 -5.08
CA PHE A 84 -7.49 3.35 -4.11
C PHE A 84 -7.24 4.79 -4.54
N LEU A 85 -7.08 5.04 -5.85
CA LEU A 85 -6.87 6.39 -6.40
C LEU A 85 -8.12 7.28 -6.31
N ARG A 86 -9.27 6.71 -5.95
CA ARG A 86 -10.53 7.43 -5.73
C ARG A 86 -10.95 7.44 -4.26
N THR A 87 -10.19 6.79 -3.40
CA THR A 87 -10.48 6.70 -1.97
C THR A 87 -10.02 7.97 -1.27
N ASP A 88 -10.92 8.62 -0.55
CA ASP A 88 -10.57 9.73 0.36
C ASP A 88 -9.89 9.16 1.60
N LEU A 89 -8.59 9.42 1.77
CA LEU A 89 -7.83 8.85 2.89
C LEU A 89 -8.19 9.49 4.23
N SER A 90 -8.83 10.67 4.22
CA SER A 90 -9.24 11.37 5.45
C SER A 90 -10.37 10.68 6.20
N THR A 91 -11.07 9.74 5.56
CA THR A 91 -12.15 8.97 6.20
C THR A 91 -11.64 7.92 7.17
N PHE A 92 -10.37 7.52 7.10
CA PHE A 92 -9.80 6.44 7.92
C PHE A 92 -9.14 6.93 9.21
N ALA A 93 -8.52 8.11 9.14
CA ALA A 93 -7.85 8.71 10.27
C ALA A 93 -7.77 10.23 10.10
N SER A 94 -7.85 10.96 11.21
CA SER A 94 -7.70 12.41 11.22
C SER A 94 -6.24 12.86 11.34
N ASN A 95 -5.32 11.96 11.73
CA ASN A 95 -3.87 12.17 11.79
C ASN A 95 -3.16 10.81 11.71
N LYS A 96 -1.85 10.79 11.44
CA LYS A 96 -0.97 9.61 11.50
C LYS A 96 -1.48 8.33 10.82
N LEU A 97 -1.92 8.44 9.59
CA LEU A 97 -2.27 7.31 8.74
C LEU A 97 -0.99 6.67 8.18
N ALA A 98 -0.87 5.35 8.28
CA ALA A 98 0.15 4.59 7.56
C ALA A 98 -0.46 3.88 6.35
N VAL A 99 0.25 3.92 5.22
CA VAL A 99 -0.14 3.22 4.00
C VAL A 99 0.87 2.12 3.70
N ILE A 100 0.38 0.90 3.48
CA ILE A 100 1.22 -0.24 3.12
C ILE A 100 0.72 -0.91 1.85
N GLY A 101 1.61 -1.50 1.05
CA GLY A 101 1.14 -2.34 -0.06
C GLY A 101 2.24 -2.91 -0.94
N ASN A 102 1.85 -3.89 -1.75
CA ASN A 102 2.65 -4.34 -2.88
C ASN A 102 2.09 -3.68 -4.15
N PHE A 103 2.64 -2.52 -4.50
CA PHE A 103 2.00 -1.66 -5.49
C PHE A 103 2.03 -2.28 -6.89
N PRO A 104 0.90 -2.24 -7.63
CA PRO A 104 0.85 -2.69 -9.00
C PRO A 104 1.74 -1.81 -9.89
N TYR A 105 2.49 -2.46 -10.78
CA TYR A 105 3.59 -1.82 -11.50
C TYR A 105 3.17 -0.72 -12.48
N ASN A 106 1.92 -0.76 -12.94
CA ASN A 106 1.37 0.22 -13.87
C ASN A 106 0.90 1.51 -13.19
N ILE A 107 0.59 1.48 -11.89
CA ILE A 107 -0.01 2.62 -11.17
C ILE A 107 0.76 3.07 -9.92
N GLY A 108 1.90 2.45 -9.60
CA GLY A 108 2.67 2.76 -8.38
C GLY A 108 3.01 4.25 -8.22
N SER A 109 3.33 4.97 -9.29
CA SER A 109 3.58 6.42 -9.21
C SER A 109 2.32 7.23 -8.91
N GLN A 110 1.15 6.82 -9.43
CA GLN A 110 -0.12 7.50 -9.19
C GLN A 110 -0.59 7.27 -7.75
N ILE A 111 -0.35 6.07 -7.20
CA ILE A 111 -0.59 5.79 -5.78
C ILE A 111 0.24 6.74 -4.90
N LEU A 112 1.52 6.94 -5.21
CA LEU A 112 2.38 7.86 -4.47
C LEU A 112 1.93 9.32 -4.58
N PHE A 113 1.47 9.78 -5.74
CA PHE A 113 0.88 11.11 -5.87
C PHE A 113 -0.40 11.27 -5.07
N HIS A 114 -1.29 10.27 -5.10
CA HIS A 114 -2.52 10.28 -4.30
C HIS A 114 -2.22 10.34 -2.79
N ILE A 115 -1.19 9.62 -2.35
CA ILE A 115 -0.70 9.69 -0.96
C ILE A 115 -0.16 11.10 -0.64
N LEU A 116 0.61 11.71 -1.54
CA LEU A 116 1.13 13.07 -1.38
C LEU A 116 0.04 14.15 -1.32
N ASP A 117 -1.10 13.93 -1.97
CA ASP A 117 -2.28 14.80 -1.84
C ASP A 117 -2.83 14.77 -0.40
N HIS A 118 -2.58 13.68 0.33
CA HIS A 118 -2.97 13.45 1.72
C HIS A 118 -1.79 13.49 2.71
N LYS A 119 -0.63 14.04 2.33
CA LYS A 119 0.60 14.10 3.15
C LYS A 119 0.43 14.67 4.57
N ASN A 120 -0.60 15.48 4.80
CA ASN A 120 -0.87 16.07 6.12
C ASN A 120 -1.40 15.05 7.13
N ILE A 121 -1.96 13.94 6.65
CA ILE A 121 -2.46 12.85 7.49
C ILE A 121 -1.65 11.57 7.29
N VAL A 122 -1.06 11.33 6.11
CA VAL A 122 -0.24 10.14 5.86
C VAL A 122 1.18 10.35 6.39
N SER A 123 1.47 9.79 7.56
CA SER A 123 2.76 9.92 8.25
C SER A 123 3.80 8.90 7.80
N GLU A 124 3.36 7.76 7.26
CA GLU A 124 4.25 6.66 6.92
C GLU A 124 3.75 5.93 5.67
N VAL A 125 4.68 5.52 4.81
CA VAL A 125 4.38 4.72 3.63
C VAL A 125 5.40 3.58 3.51
N VAL A 126 4.94 2.34 3.55
CA VAL A 126 5.78 1.15 3.40
C VAL A 126 5.30 0.36 2.18
N PHE A 127 6.13 0.21 1.16
CA PHE A 127 5.63 -0.44 -0.06
C PHE A 127 6.70 -1.18 -0.83
N MET A 128 6.26 -2.17 -1.60
CA MET A 128 7.08 -2.81 -2.63
C MET A 128 6.72 -2.22 -4.00
N ILE A 129 7.75 -1.91 -4.79
CA ILE A 129 7.62 -1.36 -6.15
C ILE A 129 8.75 -1.89 -7.04
N GLN A 130 8.66 -1.64 -8.34
CA GLN A 130 9.75 -1.95 -9.26
C GLN A 130 11.04 -1.21 -8.88
N LYS A 131 12.16 -1.94 -8.94
CA LYS A 131 13.48 -1.45 -8.56
C LYS A 131 13.83 -0.09 -9.18
N GLU A 132 13.61 0.09 -10.48
CA GLU A 132 13.93 1.35 -11.18
C GLU A 132 13.12 2.55 -10.65
N VAL A 133 11.88 2.30 -10.19
CA VAL A 133 11.05 3.34 -9.58
C VAL A 133 11.55 3.65 -8.17
N ALA A 134 11.91 2.64 -7.38
CA ALA A 134 12.52 2.85 -6.07
C ALA A 134 13.84 3.63 -6.18
N GLU A 135 14.71 3.28 -7.12
CA GLU A 135 15.96 3.99 -7.41
C GLU A 135 15.70 5.45 -7.81
N ARG A 136 14.62 5.73 -8.55
CA ARG A 136 14.19 7.10 -8.86
C ARG A 136 13.71 7.84 -7.63
N ILE A 137 12.89 7.24 -6.78
CA ILE A 137 12.39 7.86 -5.54
C ILE A 137 13.57 8.26 -4.64
N ALA A 138 14.56 7.37 -4.49
CA ALA A 138 15.73 7.57 -3.64
C ALA A 138 16.90 8.32 -4.31
N ALA A 139 16.78 8.73 -5.57
CA ALA A 139 17.88 9.37 -6.29
C ALA A 139 18.24 10.72 -5.64
N PRO A 140 19.52 11.04 -5.39
CA PRO A 140 19.92 12.37 -4.94
C PRO A 140 19.84 13.40 -6.08
N PRO A 141 19.82 14.71 -5.78
CA PRO A 141 19.87 15.76 -6.80
C PRO A 141 21.10 15.66 -7.72
N GLY A 142 20.98 16.16 -8.95
CA GLY A 142 22.11 16.33 -9.87
C GLY A 142 22.46 15.11 -10.74
N ASN A 143 21.62 14.09 -10.80
CA ASN A 143 21.78 12.95 -11.72
C ASN A 143 20.56 12.76 -12.64
N LYS A 144 20.69 11.90 -13.65
CA LYS A 144 19.64 11.63 -14.65
C LYS A 144 18.45 10.82 -14.12
N THR A 145 18.64 10.11 -13.01
CA THR A 145 17.58 9.33 -12.36
C THR A 145 16.68 10.24 -11.52
N TYR A 146 17.22 11.36 -11.01
CA TYR A 146 16.49 12.38 -10.26
C TYR A 146 15.37 12.99 -11.10
N GLY A 147 14.16 13.03 -10.54
CA GLY A 147 12.99 13.57 -11.22
C GLY A 147 11.88 13.97 -10.26
N ILE A 148 10.68 14.16 -10.79
CA ILE A 148 9.53 14.66 -10.03
C ILE A 148 9.20 13.81 -8.79
N LEU A 149 9.30 12.48 -8.88
CA LEU A 149 9.07 11.61 -7.73
C LEU A 149 10.13 11.79 -6.65
N SER A 150 11.40 11.97 -7.03
CA SER A 150 12.50 12.25 -6.11
C SER A 150 12.25 13.55 -5.36
N VAL A 151 11.95 14.63 -6.11
CA VAL A 151 11.69 15.97 -5.55
C VAL A 151 10.52 15.93 -4.57
N LEU A 152 9.39 15.37 -4.99
CA LEU A 152 8.17 15.45 -4.20
C LEU A 152 8.21 14.53 -2.99
N LEU A 153 8.68 13.29 -3.13
CA LEU A 153 8.69 12.38 -1.97
C LEU A 153 9.75 12.80 -0.95
N GLN A 154 10.97 13.14 -1.37
CA GLN A 154 12.04 13.56 -0.44
C GLN A 154 11.75 14.91 0.25
N ALA A 155 10.82 15.72 -0.28
CA ALA A 155 10.39 16.95 0.38
C ALA A 155 9.43 16.73 1.56
N TYR A 156 8.79 15.56 1.62
CA TYR A 156 7.74 15.26 2.62
C TYR A 156 8.01 13.98 3.43
N TYR A 157 8.86 13.09 2.93
CA TYR A 157 9.23 11.82 3.53
C TYR A 157 10.75 11.65 3.51
N ASP A 158 11.29 11.04 4.56
CA ASP A 158 12.72 10.78 4.73
C ASP A 158 13.18 9.49 4.01
#